data_AF-A0A914QSR1-F1
#
_entry.id   AF-A0A914QSR1-F1
#
_cell.length_a   1.000
_cell.length_b   1.000
_cell.length_c   1.000
_cell.angle_alpha   90.00
_cell.angle_beta   90.00
_cell.angle_gamma   90.00
#
_symmetry.space_group_name_H-M   'P 1'
#
loop_
_entity.id
_entity.type
_entity.pdbx_description
1 polymer ?
#
loop_
_entity_poly.entity_id
_entity_poly.type
_entity_poly.pdbx_seq_one_letter_code
_entity_poly.pdbx_strand_id
1 'polypeptide(L)'
;MTGVLDQTGIMNLQQSTQYYSSSADAYFYPCLLGNCSLASDQIKEALNALSHANVTVKTLWLDITFPIWTDIPSDNQQLIRYLVVQAQLMNVKVGIFTNKTNWAKIVGVNWDGASHLPLWETDWNGRQVRNHRVVTLD
;
A
#
# COMPACT_ATOMS: atom_id res chain seq x y z
N MET A 1 -6.06 5.97 12.76
CA MET A 1 -6.52 5.60 11.41
C MET A 1 -6.84 4.11 11.48
N THR A 2 -8.02 3.76 11.01
CA THR A 2 -8.72 2.50 11.32
C THR A 2 -8.39 1.44 10.28
N GLY A 3 -8.27 0.17 10.65
CA GLY A 3 -8.15 -0.96 9.71
C GLY A 3 -9.49 -1.32 9.10
N VAL A 4 -10.16 -0.34 8.50
CA VAL A 4 -11.44 -0.50 7.81
C VAL A 4 -11.12 -0.61 6.32
N LEU A 5 -12.09 -1.00 5.51
CA LEU A 5 -11.96 -0.96 4.06
C LEU A 5 -12.57 0.34 3.54
N ASP A 6 -11.84 1.08 2.72
CA ASP A 6 -12.39 2.20 1.96
C ASP A 6 -13.36 1.68 0.89
N GLN A 7 -14.62 1.60 1.30
CA GLN A 7 -15.70 1.20 0.42
C GLN A 7 -15.86 2.19 -0.76
N THR A 8 -15.56 3.47 -0.55
CA THR A 8 -15.59 4.48 -1.61
C THR A 8 -14.48 4.24 -2.63
N GLY A 9 -13.28 3.91 -2.18
CA GLY A 9 -12.16 3.50 -3.01
C GLY A 9 -12.47 2.26 -3.85
N ILE A 10 -13.04 1.23 -3.24
CA ILE A 10 -13.48 0.02 -3.97
C ILE A 10 -14.51 0.38 -5.06
N MET A 11 -15.50 1.21 -4.74
CA MET A 11 -16.51 1.65 -5.72
C MET A 11 -15.90 2.46 -6.87
N ASN A 12 -14.95 3.35 -6.57
CA ASN A 12 -14.24 4.13 -7.58
C ASN A 12 -13.45 3.23 -8.54
N LEU A 13 -12.79 2.19 -8.01
CA LEU A 13 -12.07 1.21 -8.83
C LEU A 13 -13.03 0.36 -9.68
N GLN A 14 -14.18 -0.03 -9.11
CA GLN A 14 -15.21 -0.78 -9.83
C GLN A 14 -15.76 0.02 -11.00
N GLN A 15 -16.11 1.28 -10.78
CA GLN A 15 -16.54 2.19 -11.84
C GLN A 15 -15.44 2.37 -12.89
N SER A 16 -14.19 2.60 -12.47
CA SER A 16 -13.08 2.75 -13.39
C SER A 16 -12.89 1.52 -14.28
N THR A 17 -12.98 0.32 -13.69
CA THR A 17 -12.86 -0.96 -14.41
C THR A 17 -13.99 -1.12 -15.41
N GLN A 18 -15.23 -0.80 -15.01
CA GLN A 18 -16.42 -0.91 -15.85
C GLN A 18 -16.39 0.07 -17.04
N TYR A 19 -16.01 1.33 -16.81
CA TYR A 19 -16.09 2.39 -17.83
C TYR A 19 -14.86 2.48 -18.73
N TYR A 20 -13.66 2.21 -18.21
CA TYR A 20 -12.41 2.41 -18.94
C TYR A 20 -11.72 1.10 -19.32
N SER A 21 -12.23 -0.05 -18.86
CA SER A 21 -11.62 -1.38 -19.05
C SER A 21 -10.12 -1.42 -18.70
N SER A 22 -9.69 -0.56 -17.77
CA SER A 22 -8.30 -0.38 -17.39
C SER A 22 -8.10 -0.76 -15.92
N SER A 23 -7.09 -1.59 -15.65
CA SER A 23 -6.60 -1.82 -14.29
C SER A 23 -6.00 -0.53 -13.73
N ALA A 24 -6.46 -0.10 -12.55
CA ALA A 24 -5.90 1.04 -11.82
C ALA A 24 -4.86 0.57 -10.80
N ASP A 25 -4.04 1.49 -10.30
CA ASP A 25 -3.21 1.22 -9.13
C ASP A 25 -4.04 1.52 -7.87
N ALA A 26 -3.79 0.78 -6.80
CA ALA A 26 -4.39 1.02 -5.50
C ALA A 26 -3.30 1.32 -4.47
N TYR A 27 -3.67 2.09 -3.48
CA TYR A 27 -2.83 2.37 -2.33
C TYR A 27 -3.37 1.61 -1.12
N PHE A 28 -2.48 1.12 -0.26
CA PHE A 28 -2.83 0.39 0.95
C PHE A 28 -2.22 1.07 2.17
N TYR A 29 -3.07 1.54 3.09
CA TYR A 29 -2.65 2.11 4.35
C TYR A 29 -2.64 1.05 5.46
N PRO A 30 -1.48 0.60 5.95
CA PRO A 30 -1.46 -0.45 6.96
C PRO A 30 -2.02 0.03 8.29
N CYS A 31 -2.81 -0.84 8.93
CA CYS A 31 -3.29 -0.64 10.29
C CYS A 31 -2.20 -1.08 11.27
N LEU A 32 -1.74 -0.15 12.11
CA LEU A 32 -0.61 -0.34 13.03
C LEU A 32 -1.01 -0.36 14.52
N LEU A 33 -2.30 -0.23 14.82
CA LEU A 33 -2.85 -0.27 16.18
C LEU A 33 -2.85 -1.71 16.72
N GLY A 34 -2.80 -1.85 18.05
CA GLY A 34 -2.75 -3.16 18.70
C GLY A 34 -4.00 -4.04 18.48
N ASN A 35 -5.10 -3.49 17.96
CA ASN A 35 -6.32 -4.22 17.62
C ASN A 35 -6.46 -4.53 16.12
N CYS A 36 -5.45 -4.23 15.30
CA CYS A 36 -5.48 -4.57 13.88
C CYS A 36 -5.27 -6.08 13.67
N SER A 37 -5.84 -6.58 12.58
CA SER A 37 -5.51 -7.93 12.07
C SER A 37 -4.01 -8.04 11.79
N LEU A 38 -3.51 -9.29 11.74
CA LEU A 38 -2.16 -9.56 11.31
C LEU A 38 -1.92 -8.97 9.92
N ALA A 39 -0.68 -8.55 9.63
CA ALA A 39 -0.30 -7.93 8.36
C ALA A 39 -0.79 -8.71 7.12
N SER A 40 -0.64 -10.03 7.16
CA SER A 40 -1.12 -10.92 6.10
C SER A 40 -2.63 -10.85 5.93
N ASP A 41 -3.38 -10.76 7.02
CA ASP A 41 -4.83 -10.77 6.97
C ASP A 41 -5.36 -9.43 6.48
N GLN A 42 -4.71 -8.31 6.82
CA GLN A 42 -5.06 -7.00 6.25
C GLN A 42 -4.93 -6.98 4.71
N ILE A 43 -3.86 -7.57 4.16
CA ILE A 43 -3.69 -7.68 2.70
C ILE A 43 -4.73 -8.62 2.09
N LYS A 44 -5.01 -9.77 2.71
CA LYS A 44 -6.04 -10.71 2.23
C LYS A 44 -7.41 -10.05 2.22
N GLU A 45 -7.78 -9.38 3.30
CA GLU A 45 -9.07 -8.68 3.42
C GLU A 45 -9.23 -7.63 2.31
N ALA A 46 -8.22 -6.77 2.12
CA ALA A 46 -8.25 -5.75 1.08
C ALA A 46 -8.34 -6.35 -0.34
N LEU A 47 -7.47 -7.32 -0.68
CA LEU A 47 -7.44 -7.92 -2.00
C LEU A 47 -8.68 -8.79 -2.28
N ASN A 48 -9.20 -9.47 -1.27
CA ASN A 48 -10.46 -10.20 -1.39
C ASN A 48 -11.62 -9.23 -1.62
N ALA A 49 -11.68 -8.11 -0.92
CA ALA A 49 -12.75 -7.11 -1.12
C ALA A 49 -12.75 -6.57 -2.56
N LEU A 50 -11.57 -6.26 -3.12
CA LEU A 50 -11.42 -5.89 -4.52
C LEU A 50 -11.90 -7.00 -5.46
N SER A 51 -11.47 -8.24 -5.22
CA SER A 51 -11.88 -9.39 -6.03
C SER A 51 -13.40 -9.61 -6.00
N HIS A 52 -14.06 -9.47 -4.85
CA HIS A 52 -15.51 -9.58 -4.72
C HIS A 52 -16.25 -8.46 -5.48
N ALA A 53 -15.63 -7.29 -5.62
CA ALA A 53 -16.13 -6.19 -6.43
C ALA A 53 -15.82 -6.33 -7.94
N ASN A 54 -15.23 -7.46 -8.38
CA ASN A 54 -14.72 -7.67 -9.74
C ASN A 54 -13.68 -6.62 -10.16
N VAL A 55 -12.88 -6.15 -9.21
CA VAL A 55 -11.80 -5.19 -9.42
C VAL A 55 -10.46 -5.92 -9.45
N THR A 56 -9.64 -5.58 -10.44
CA THR A 56 -8.22 -5.96 -10.46
C THR A 56 -7.35 -4.72 -10.41
N VAL A 57 -6.30 -4.77 -9.61
CA VAL A 57 -5.33 -3.67 -9.48
C VAL A 57 -4.03 -4.05 -10.17
N LYS A 58 -3.41 -3.08 -10.83
CA LYS A 58 -2.14 -3.26 -11.52
C LYS A 58 -0.96 -3.31 -10.54
N THR A 59 -0.98 -2.44 -9.54
CA THR A 59 -0.01 -2.38 -8.45
C THR A 59 -0.73 -2.01 -7.16
N LEU A 60 -0.40 -2.70 -6.08
CA LEU A 60 -0.73 -2.29 -4.72
C LEU A 60 0.46 -1.53 -4.13
N TRP A 61 0.29 -0.25 -3.84
CA TRP A 61 1.31 0.61 -3.25
C TRP A 61 1.14 0.65 -1.73
N LEU A 62 2.10 0.10 -0.99
CA LEU A 62 2.11 0.19 0.47
C LEU A 62 2.50 1.61 0.88
N ASP A 63 1.66 2.28 1.65
CA ASP A 63 1.99 3.57 2.23
C ASP A 63 2.95 3.43 3.40
N ILE A 64 4.15 3.97 3.23
CA ILE A 64 5.14 4.05 4.28
C ILE A 64 5.38 5.54 4.62
N THR A 65 4.39 6.19 5.21
CA THR A 65 4.42 7.61 5.57
C THR A 65 3.90 7.89 6.98
N PHE A 66 4.40 8.96 7.61
CA PHE A 66 3.95 9.42 8.92
C PHE A 66 2.48 9.90 8.92
N PRO A 67 1.79 9.89 10.07
CA PRO A 67 2.33 9.77 11.43
C PRO A 67 2.17 8.39 12.11
N ILE A 68 1.65 7.37 11.42
CA ILE A 68 1.17 6.15 12.10
C ILE A 68 2.26 5.15 12.50
N TRP A 69 3.43 5.19 11.85
CA TRP A 69 4.49 4.23 12.06
C TRP A 69 5.19 4.41 13.41
N THR A 70 5.59 3.31 14.03
CA THR A 70 6.32 3.37 15.29
C THR A 70 7.72 3.96 15.07
N ASP A 71 8.36 4.37 16.15
CA ASP A 71 9.76 4.80 16.15
C ASP A 71 10.76 3.63 16.26
N ILE A 72 10.29 2.38 16.11
CA ILE A 72 11.09 1.15 16.19
C ILE A 72 11.31 0.60 14.78
N PRO A 73 12.48 0.86 14.14
CA PRO A 73 12.68 0.50 12.74
C PRO A 73 12.60 -1.00 12.48
N SER A 74 13.06 -1.85 13.40
CA SER A 74 13.01 -3.31 13.23
C SER A 74 11.58 -3.84 13.09
N ASP A 75 10.65 -3.29 13.86
CA ASP A 75 9.24 -3.70 13.86
C ASP A 75 8.57 -3.27 12.57
N ASN A 76 8.85 -2.03 12.13
CA ASN A 76 8.37 -1.48 10.87
C ASN A 76 8.88 -2.30 9.67
N GLN A 77 10.19 -2.59 9.64
CA GLN A 77 10.80 -3.42 8.59
C GLN A 77 10.16 -4.81 8.53
N GLN A 78 9.92 -5.43 9.69
CA GLN A 78 9.31 -6.75 9.77
C GLN A 78 7.86 -6.73 9.27
N LEU A 79 7.10 -5.71 9.65
CA LEU A 79 5.73 -5.54 9.17
C LEU A 79 5.68 -5.36 7.65
N ILE A 80 6.53 -4.49 7.09
CA ILE A 80 6.60 -4.25 5.64
C ILE A 80 6.92 -5.55 4.90
N ARG A 81 7.86 -6.36 5.40
CA ARG A 81 8.16 -7.67 4.81
C ARG A 81 6.92 -8.56 4.76
N TYR A 82 6.14 -8.62 5.84
CA TYR A 82 4.93 -9.46 5.86
C TYR A 82 3.85 -8.96 4.89
N LEU A 83 3.64 -7.64 4.80
CA LEU A 83 2.71 -7.06 3.83
C LEU A 83 3.13 -7.38 2.38
N VAL A 84 4.41 -7.18 2.06
CA VAL A 84 4.99 -7.46 0.73
C VAL A 84 4.86 -8.92 0.36
N VAL A 85 5.29 -9.82 1.25
CA VAL A 85 5.24 -11.27 1.02
C VAL A 85 3.81 -11.73 0.78
N GLN A 86 2.85 -11.25 1.58
CA GLN A 86 1.46 -11.64 1.40
C GLN A 86 0.88 -11.14 0.06
N ALA A 87 1.17 -9.90 -0.34
CA ALA A 87 0.70 -9.38 -1.62
C ALA A 87 1.26 -10.19 -2.80
N GLN A 88 2.55 -10.55 -2.74
CA GLN A 88 3.20 -11.41 -3.73
C GLN A 88 2.61 -12.83 -3.76
N LEU A 89 2.31 -13.42 -2.60
CA LEU A 89 1.64 -14.73 -2.51
C LEU A 89 0.24 -14.72 -3.13
N MET A 90 -0.44 -13.57 -3.10
CA MET A 90 -1.73 -13.37 -3.77
C MET A 90 -1.60 -12.96 -5.24
N ASN A 91 -0.39 -13.05 -5.81
CA ASN A 91 -0.08 -12.75 -7.20
C ASN A 91 -0.41 -11.30 -7.60
N VAL A 92 -0.31 -10.36 -6.66
CA VAL A 92 -0.47 -8.92 -6.91
C VAL A 92 0.91 -8.26 -6.92
N LYS A 93 1.16 -7.43 -7.93
CA LYS A 93 2.36 -6.61 -7.97
C LYS A 93 2.32 -5.59 -6.84
N VAL A 94 3.36 -5.54 -6.02
CA VAL A 94 3.46 -4.63 -4.88
C VAL A 94 4.58 -3.62 -5.08
N GLY A 95 4.38 -2.40 -4.59
CA GLY A 95 5.37 -1.32 -4.59
C GLY A 95 5.34 -0.53 -3.28
N ILE A 96 6.32 0.35 -3.09
CA ILE A 96 6.44 1.23 -1.92
C ILE A 96 6.06 2.65 -2.32
N PHE A 97 5.15 3.27 -1.57
CA PHE A 97 4.89 4.70 -1.62
C PHE A 97 5.49 5.38 -0.38
N THR A 98 6.43 6.29 -0.58
CA THR A 98 7.09 7.02 0.52
C THR A 98 7.81 8.28 0.02
N ASN A 99 8.58 8.94 0.88
CA ASN A 99 9.60 9.92 0.51
C ASN A 99 10.87 9.66 1.31
N LYS A 100 12.01 10.20 0.86
CA LYS A 100 13.31 10.03 1.53
C LYS A 100 13.27 10.26 3.05
N THR A 101 12.56 11.29 3.53
CA THR A 101 12.48 11.63 4.96
C THR A 101 11.68 10.58 5.74
N ASN A 102 10.53 10.17 5.22
CA ASN A 102 9.69 9.13 5.82
C ASN A 102 10.43 7.80 5.86
N TRP A 103 11.02 7.38 4.74
CA TRP A 103 11.79 6.15 4.66
C TRP A 103 12.91 6.10 5.69
N ALA A 104 13.77 7.13 5.72
CA ALA A 104 14.90 7.20 6.63
C ALA A 104 14.48 7.11 8.11
N LYS A 105 13.35 7.71 8.47
CA LYS A 105 12.85 7.71 9.85
C LYS A 105 12.08 6.44 10.22
N ILE A 106 11.31 5.86 9.30
CA ILE A 106 10.44 4.71 9.57
C ILE A 106 11.23 3.40 9.55
N VAL A 107 12.08 3.20 8.54
CA VAL A 107 12.80 1.93 8.35
C VAL A 107 14.31 2.05 8.50
N GLY A 108 14.85 3.26 8.56
CA GLY A 108 16.29 3.50 8.66
C GLY A 108 16.97 3.63 7.30
N VAL A 109 18.02 4.47 7.24
CA VAL A 109 18.71 4.85 6.00
C VAL A 109 19.40 3.70 5.25
N ASN A 110 19.75 2.62 5.96
CA ASN A 110 20.51 1.50 5.41
C ASN A 110 19.66 0.26 5.12
N TRP A 111 18.35 0.32 5.37
CA TRP A 111 17.50 -0.84 5.12
C TRP A 111 17.15 -0.94 3.63
N ASP A 112 17.47 -2.08 3.03
CA ASP A 112 17.31 -2.39 1.61
C ASP A 112 16.32 -3.54 1.35
N GLY A 113 15.59 -3.99 2.38
CA GLY A 113 14.70 -5.16 2.31
C GLY A 113 13.56 -5.06 1.29
N ALA A 114 13.26 -3.86 0.81
CA ALA A 114 12.28 -3.57 -0.24
C ALA A 114 12.89 -3.01 -1.53
N SER A 115 14.22 -2.99 -1.67
CA SER A 115 14.94 -2.37 -2.81
C SER A 115 14.62 -2.99 -4.17
N HIS A 116 14.14 -4.24 -4.19
CA HIS A 116 13.71 -4.94 -5.39
C HIS A 116 12.30 -4.53 -5.87
N LEU A 117 11.57 -3.74 -5.09
CA LEU A 117 10.21 -3.31 -5.41
C LEU A 117 10.21 -1.98 -6.18
N PRO A 118 9.18 -1.73 -7.02
CA PRO A 118 8.93 -0.40 -7.56
C PRO A 118 8.77 0.63 -6.43
N LEU A 119 9.34 1.81 -6.65
CA LEU A 119 9.19 2.97 -5.76
C LEU A 119 8.31 4.03 -6.43
N TRP A 120 7.32 4.51 -5.68
CA TRP A 120 6.60 5.73 -5.96
C TRP A 120 6.99 6.75 -4.91
N GLU A 121 7.91 7.64 -5.27
CA GLU A 121 8.37 8.72 -4.41
C GLU A 121 7.59 10.02 -4.68
N THR A 122 7.38 10.81 -3.62
CA THR A 122 6.97 12.22 -3.73
C THR A 122 8.16 13.10 -3.35
N ASP A 123 8.55 14.04 -4.22
CA ASP A 123 9.54 15.06 -3.88
C ASP A 123 8.90 16.25 -3.14
N TRP A 124 9.73 17.13 -2.54
CA TRP A 124 9.31 18.30 -1.75
C TRP A 124 8.43 19.30 -2.54
N ASN A 125 8.35 19.17 -3.87
CA ASN A 125 7.53 20.01 -4.74
C ASN A 125 6.18 19.36 -5.10
N GLY A 126 5.82 18.24 -4.46
CA GLY A 126 4.58 17.51 -4.76
C GLY A 126 4.57 16.91 -6.16
N ARG A 127 5.72 16.82 -6.85
CA ARG A 127 5.79 16.18 -8.16
C ARG A 127 5.74 14.68 -7.97
N GLN A 128 4.61 14.09 -8.36
CA GLN A 128 4.50 12.67 -8.58
C GLN A 128 5.50 12.27 -9.66
N VAL A 129 6.40 11.32 -9.37
CA VAL A 129 7.37 10.86 -10.37
C VAL A 129 6.73 9.93 -11.40
N ARG A 130 5.43 9.58 -11.28
CA ARG A 130 4.62 8.96 -12.36
C ARG A 130 3.12 9.29 -12.24
N ASN A 131 2.51 9.77 -13.33
CA ASN A 131 1.05 9.92 -13.48
C ASN A 131 0.38 8.54 -13.54
N HIS A 132 -0.24 8.09 -12.46
CA HIS A 132 -1.17 6.96 -12.48
C HIS A 132 -2.46 7.36 -11.75
N ARG A 133 -3.61 6.91 -12.27
CA ARG A 133 -4.89 7.00 -11.55
C ARG A 133 -4.81 6.05 -10.36
N VAL A 134 -4.80 6.62 -9.15
CA VAL A 134 -4.65 5.89 -7.90
C VAL A 134 -5.91 6.10 -7.09
N VAL A 135 -6.42 5.00 -6.56
CA VAL A 135 -7.59 5.00 -5.68
C VAL A 135 -7.17 4.48 -4.32
N THR A 136 -7.60 5.17 -3.27
CA THR A 136 -7.24 4.89 -1.89
C THR A 136 -7.93 3.62 -1.38
N LEU A 137 -7.24 2.84 -0.54
CA LEU A 137 -7.83 1.83 0.33
C LEU A 137 -7.34 2.16 1.76
N ASP A 138 -8.16 2.89 2.49
CA ASP A 138 -7.99 3.30 3.89
C ASP A 138 -8.84 2.48 4.87
#